data_AF-A0AAW6AQ83-F1
#
_entry.id   AF-A0AAW6AQ83-F1
#
_cell.length_a   1.000
_cell.length_b   1.000
_cell.length_c   1.000
_cell.angle_alpha   90.00
_cell.angle_beta   90.00
_cell.angle_gamma   90.00
#
_symmetry.space_group_name_H-M   'P 1'
#
loop_
_entity.id
_entity.type
_entity.pdbx_description
1 polymer ?
#
loop_
_entity_poly.entity_id
_entity_poly.type
_entity_poly.pdbx_seq_one_letter_code
_entity_poly.pdbx_strand_id
1 'polypeptide(L)'
;MEENGIDVEMFTEEKVAADALRTIESVCPCMLRFDRGMSEEEPSISFCSPTKTGKMPKNVVEARIYHQDVKLLMDSHGFELPEYGDSINVMISYLADGRINKVDIHGFHNGRSVSVSIRRRSDDLVMTSAGTIGETGAWQSLCPGADPSAGDLFRALTKEVERIY
;
A
#
# COMPACT_ATOMS: atom_id res chain seq x y z
N MET A 1 -11.66 22.19 -4.81
CA MET A 1 -11.29 20.97 -5.57
C MET A 1 -12.16 20.87 -6.81
N GLU A 2 -13.47 20.93 -6.65
CA GLU A 2 -14.45 21.02 -7.75
C GLU A 2 -14.23 22.22 -8.68
N GLU A 3 -13.85 23.38 -8.12
CA GLU A 3 -13.46 24.57 -8.90
C GLU A 3 -12.27 24.33 -9.85
N ASN A 4 -11.47 23.29 -9.58
CA ASN A 4 -10.36 22.85 -10.43
C ASN A 4 -10.75 21.66 -11.35
N GLY A 5 -12.06 21.38 -11.49
CA GLY A 5 -12.59 20.31 -12.34
C GLY A 5 -12.41 18.90 -11.78
N ILE A 6 -12.20 18.76 -10.46
CA ILE A 6 -12.05 17.45 -9.81
C ILE A 6 -13.38 17.09 -9.16
N ASP A 7 -13.95 15.98 -9.60
CA ASP A 7 -15.08 15.34 -8.95
C ASP A 7 -14.62 14.72 -7.63
N VAL A 8 -14.98 15.33 -6.52
CA VAL A 8 -14.58 14.89 -5.17
C VAL A 8 -15.37 13.66 -4.75
N GLU A 9 -16.64 13.58 -5.16
CA GLU A 9 -17.57 12.50 -4.78
C GLU A 9 -17.13 11.15 -5.37
N MET A 10 -16.30 11.17 -6.41
CA MET A 10 -15.74 9.93 -6.98
C MET A 10 -14.76 9.20 -6.05
N PHE A 11 -14.18 9.88 -5.05
CA PHE A 11 -13.15 9.32 -4.16
C PHE A 11 -13.76 8.85 -2.84
N THR A 12 -14.49 7.74 -2.88
CA THR A 12 -15.13 7.15 -1.70
C THR A 12 -14.23 6.11 -1.02
N GLU A 13 -14.53 5.81 0.24
CA GLU A 13 -13.87 4.76 1.02
C GLU A 13 -14.02 3.39 0.34
N GLU A 14 -15.20 3.06 -0.17
CA GLU A 14 -15.46 1.80 -0.87
C GLU A 14 -14.63 1.68 -2.14
N LYS A 15 -14.48 2.78 -2.90
CA LYS A 15 -13.59 2.79 -4.06
C LYS A 15 -12.15 2.53 -3.64
N VAL A 16 -11.67 3.18 -2.59
CA VAL A 16 -10.28 3.03 -2.12
C VAL A 16 -10.01 1.60 -1.66
N ALA A 17 -10.90 1.01 -0.87
CA ALA A 17 -10.82 -0.38 -0.43
C ALA A 17 -10.84 -1.35 -1.62
N ALA A 18 -11.77 -1.17 -2.56
CA ALA A 18 -11.86 -2.01 -3.76
C ALA A 18 -10.63 -1.87 -4.67
N ASP A 19 -10.07 -0.67 -4.79
CA ASP A 19 -8.86 -0.41 -5.58
C ASP A 19 -7.61 -1.02 -4.93
N ALA A 20 -7.49 -0.94 -3.60
CA ALA A 20 -6.41 -1.57 -2.85
C ALA A 20 -6.41 -3.09 -3.04
N LEU A 21 -7.53 -3.74 -2.73
CA LEU A 21 -7.69 -5.19 -2.83
C LEU A 21 -7.46 -5.69 -4.25
N ARG A 22 -8.13 -5.10 -5.25
CA ARG A 22 -7.96 -5.50 -6.66
C ARG A 22 -6.52 -5.32 -7.13
N THR A 23 -5.83 -4.26 -6.69
CA THR A 23 -4.42 -4.06 -7.06
C THR A 23 -3.54 -5.15 -6.45
N ILE A 24 -3.73 -5.50 -5.18
CA ILE A 24 -2.98 -6.57 -4.55
C ILE A 24 -3.24 -7.90 -5.26
N GLU A 25 -4.50 -8.27 -5.46
CA GLU A 25 -4.91 -9.53 -6.09
C GLU A 25 -4.34 -9.69 -7.50
N SER A 26 -4.30 -8.60 -8.28
CA SER A 26 -3.87 -8.65 -9.69
C SER A 26 -2.36 -8.50 -9.89
N VAL A 27 -1.68 -7.68 -9.09
CA VAL A 27 -0.27 -7.29 -9.33
C VAL A 27 0.70 -7.99 -8.38
N CYS A 28 0.32 -8.19 -7.12
CA CYS A 28 1.19 -8.77 -6.10
C CYS A 28 0.43 -9.63 -5.07
N PRO A 29 -0.27 -10.70 -5.51
CA PRO A 29 -1.18 -11.47 -4.65
C PRO A 29 -0.51 -12.12 -3.44
N CYS A 30 0.82 -12.35 -3.47
CA CYS A 30 1.55 -12.84 -2.31
C CYS A 30 1.44 -11.89 -1.09
N MET A 31 1.20 -10.59 -1.30
CA MET A 31 1.02 -9.62 -0.23
C MET A 31 -0.30 -9.80 0.54
N LEU A 32 -1.27 -10.58 0.03
CA LEU A 32 -2.49 -10.93 0.77
C LEU A 32 -2.21 -11.75 2.03
N ARG A 33 -1.01 -12.34 2.18
CA ARG A 33 -0.65 -13.05 3.42
C ARG A 33 -0.65 -12.14 4.65
N PHE A 34 -0.36 -10.85 4.47
CA PHE A 34 -0.39 -9.84 5.52
C PHE A 34 -1.78 -9.24 5.74
N ASP A 35 -2.74 -9.51 4.85
CA ASP A 35 -4.12 -9.03 5.01
C ASP A 35 -4.88 -9.96 5.96
N ARG A 36 -5.35 -9.39 7.06
CA ARG A 36 -6.08 -10.07 8.13
C ARG A 36 -7.42 -9.42 8.48
N GLY A 37 -7.81 -8.40 7.71
CA GLY A 37 -8.96 -7.57 8.04
C GLY A 37 -8.91 -6.19 7.39
N MET A 38 -8.10 -5.98 6.35
CA MET A 38 -7.99 -4.68 5.67
C MET A 38 -9.34 -4.21 5.09
N SER A 39 -10.24 -5.14 4.75
CA SER A 39 -11.59 -4.82 4.29
C SER A 39 -12.50 -4.21 5.36
N GLU A 40 -12.13 -4.34 6.64
CA GLU A 40 -12.88 -3.79 7.79
C GLU A 40 -12.35 -2.41 8.20
N GLU A 41 -11.24 -1.95 7.61
CA GLU A 41 -10.63 -0.66 7.94
C GLU A 41 -11.25 0.48 7.14
N GLU A 42 -11.41 1.64 7.77
CA GLU A 42 -11.82 2.89 7.13
C GLU A 42 -10.60 3.55 6.46
N PRO A 43 -10.59 3.73 5.12
CA PRO A 43 -9.51 4.41 4.44
C PRO A 43 -9.42 5.90 4.82
N SER A 44 -8.22 6.38 5.11
CA SER A 44 -7.95 7.81 5.20
C SER A 44 -7.79 8.39 3.80
N ILE A 45 -8.56 9.42 3.45
CA ILE A 45 -8.51 10.10 2.14
C ILE A 45 -8.10 11.56 2.33
N SER A 46 -7.06 11.97 1.63
CA SER A 46 -6.50 13.33 1.69
C SER A 46 -6.40 13.96 0.31
N PHE A 47 -6.95 15.17 0.17
CA PHE A 47 -6.94 15.92 -1.08
C PHE A 47 -5.72 16.85 -1.12
N CYS A 48 -4.91 16.74 -2.17
CA CYS A 48 -3.72 17.56 -2.33
C CYS A 48 -4.10 19.01 -2.64
N SER A 49 -3.46 19.97 -1.99
CA SER A 49 -3.68 21.39 -2.30
C SER A 49 -3.07 21.78 -3.65
N PRO A 50 -3.60 22.82 -4.31
CA PRO A 50 -2.94 23.42 -5.47
C PRO A 50 -1.50 23.84 -5.15
N THR A 51 -0.63 23.77 -6.15
CA THR A 51 0.74 24.26 -6.05
C THR A 51 0.76 25.79 -5.86
N LYS A 52 1.93 26.36 -5.54
CA LYS A 52 2.14 27.82 -5.47
C LYS A 52 1.71 28.58 -6.72
N THR A 53 1.60 27.90 -7.87
CA THR A 53 1.16 28.47 -9.16
C THR A 53 -0.34 28.37 -9.40
N GLY A 54 -1.12 27.88 -8.42
CA GLY A 54 -2.55 27.63 -8.54
C GLY A 54 -2.91 26.35 -9.32
N LYS A 55 -1.93 25.67 -9.93
CA LYS A 55 -2.16 24.41 -10.65
C LYS A 55 -2.26 23.24 -9.69
N MET A 56 -3.18 22.31 -9.96
CA MET A 56 -3.27 21.05 -9.24
C MET A 56 -2.02 20.17 -9.48
N PRO A 57 -1.50 19.49 -8.44
CA PRO A 57 -0.49 18.46 -8.62
C PRO A 57 -1.02 17.30 -9.46
N LYS A 58 -0.10 16.51 -10.04
CA LYS A 58 -0.46 15.32 -10.84
C LYS A 58 -1.31 14.32 -10.03
N ASN A 59 -0.88 14.05 -8.79
CA ASN A 59 -1.66 13.29 -7.84
C ASN A 59 -2.54 14.28 -7.09
N VAL A 60 -3.85 14.12 -7.16
CA VAL A 60 -4.79 15.05 -6.52
C VAL A 60 -5.40 14.48 -5.23
N VAL A 61 -5.35 13.16 -5.06
CA VAL A 61 -5.77 12.46 -3.86
C VAL A 61 -4.69 11.47 -3.44
N GLU A 62 -4.42 11.44 -2.15
CA GLU A 62 -3.66 10.39 -1.48
C GLU A 62 -4.59 9.69 -0.51
N ALA A 63 -4.74 8.38 -0.66
CA ALA A 63 -5.54 7.55 0.22
C ALA A 63 -4.67 6.49 0.89
N ARG A 64 -5.03 6.10 2.11
CA ARG A 64 -4.29 5.13 2.90
C ARG A 64 -5.24 4.18 3.60
N ILE A 65 -4.96 2.88 3.52
CA ILE A 65 -5.58 1.84 4.33
C ILE A 65 -4.48 1.19 5.16
N TYR A 66 -4.69 1.06 6.46
CA TYR A 66 -3.74 0.42 7.35
C TYR A 66 -4.49 -0.54 8.26
N HIS A 67 -4.08 -1.80 8.24
CA HIS A 67 -4.59 -2.82 9.14
C HIS A 67 -3.44 -3.40 9.96
N GLN A 68 -3.70 -3.66 11.23
CA GLN A 68 -2.77 -4.32 12.14
C GLN A 68 -3.52 -5.28 13.05
N ASP A 69 -3.04 -6.52 13.10
CA ASP A 69 -3.52 -7.49 14.08
C ASP A 69 -3.12 -7.01 15.48
N VAL A 70 -4.12 -6.70 16.30
CA VAL A 70 -3.92 -6.34 17.72
C VAL A 70 -4.71 -7.30 18.58
N LYS A 71 -4.01 -8.02 19.46
CA LYS A 71 -4.64 -8.85 20.50
C LYS A 71 -4.46 -8.18 21.85
N LEU A 72 -5.56 -8.00 22.58
CA LEU A 72 -5.50 -7.52 23.97
C LEU A 72 -5.25 -8.70 24.89
N LEU A 73 -4.10 -8.70 25.56
CA LEU A 73 -3.75 -9.68 26.57
C LEU A 73 -3.91 -9.06 27.96
N MET A 74 -4.59 -9.76 28.85
CA MET A 74 -4.70 -9.35 30.24
C MET A 74 -3.47 -9.87 31.01
N ASP A 75 -2.71 -8.96 31.62
CA ASP A 75 -1.58 -9.34 32.46
C ASP A 75 -2.04 -9.92 33.81
N SER A 76 -1.10 -10.41 34.61
CA SER A 76 -1.39 -10.98 35.94
C SER A 76 -1.95 -9.97 36.96
N HIS A 77 -1.91 -8.67 36.65
CA HIS A 77 -2.39 -7.58 37.47
C HIS A 77 -3.70 -6.97 36.94
N GLY A 78 -4.23 -7.50 35.83
CA GLY A 78 -5.48 -7.07 35.21
C GLY A 78 -5.36 -5.89 34.23
N PHE A 79 -4.15 -5.52 33.80
CA PHE A 79 -3.94 -4.54 32.75
C PHE A 79 -4.05 -5.18 31.37
N GLU A 80 -4.78 -4.53 30.47
CA GLU A 80 -4.81 -4.91 29.06
C GLU A 80 -3.57 -4.35 28.35
N LEU A 81 -2.77 -5.24 27.79
CA LEU A 81 -1.60 -4.90 26.98
C LEU A 81 -1.84 -5.34 25.54
N PRO A 82 -1.64 -4.44 24.55
CA PRO A 82 -1.75 -4.81 23.15
C PRO A 82 -0.52 -5.64 22.74
N GLU A 83 -0.77 -6.82 22.18
CA GLU A 83 0.17 -7.61 21.42
C GLU A 83 -0.05 -7.32 19.94
N TYR A 84 0.99 -6.84 19.27
CA TYR A 84 0.95 -6.47 17.85
C TYR A 84 1.45 -7.63 16.98
N GLY A 85 0.62 -8.04 16.03
CA GLY A 85 0.91 -9.09 15.06
C GLY A 85 1.28 -8.54 13.68
N ASP A 86 0.73 -9.19 12.66
CA ASP A 86 0.93 -8.83 11.26
C ASP A 86 0.31 -7.47 10.96
N SER A 87 0.87 -6.75 9.99
CA SER A 87 0.24 -5.54 9.49
C SER A 87 0.43 -5.36 7.99
N ILE A 88 -0.53 -4.64 7.39
CA ILE A 88 -0.48 -4.22 5.99
C ILE A 88 -0.85 -2.75 5.89
N ASN A 89 -0.07 -1.99 5.12
CA ASN A 89 -0.29 -0.60 4.84
C ASN A 89 -0.32 -0.39 3.32
N VAL A 90 -1.42 0.10 2.79
CA VAL A 90 -1.60 0.40 1.36
C VAL A 90 -1.79 1.89 1.20
N MET A 91 -0.94 2.52 0.41
CA MET A 91 -1.01 3.93 0.06
C MET A 91 -1.29 4.06 -1.43
N ILE A 92 -2.36 4.76 -1.80
CA ILE A 92 -2.78 4.96 -3.19
C ILE A 92 -2.72 6.44 -3.51
N SER A 93 -2.12 6.79 -4.65
CA SER A 93 -2.22 8.14 -5.21
C SER A 93 -3.06 8.13 -6.49
N TYR A 94 -4.07 9.00 -6.56
CA TYR A 94 -4.97 9.10 -7.70
C TYR A 94 -4.71 10.33 -8.58
N LEU A 95 -4.99 10.17 -9.86
CA LEU A 95 -5.12 11.26 -10.83
C LEU A 95 -6.48 11.97 -10.70
N ALA A 96 -6.61 13.13 -11.34
CA ALA A 96 -7.84 13.92 -11.36
C ALA A 96 -9.06 13.19 -11.97
N ASP A 97 -8.83 12.18 -12.80
CA ASP A 97 -9.87 11.35 -13.42
C ASP A 97 -10.24 10.10 -12.60
N GLY A 98 -9.77 10.03 -11.34
CA GLY A 98 -10.07 8.91 -10.43
C GLY A 98 -9.26 7.65 -10.67
N ARG A 99 -8.36 7.65 -11.67
CA ARG A 99 -7.48 6.50 -11.93
C ARG A 99 -6.29 6.48 -10.98
N ILE A 100 -5.90 5.28 -10.57
CA ILE A 100 -4.70 5.05 -9.77
C ILE A 100 -3.45 5.43 -10.58
N ASN A 101 -2.60 6.29 -10.02
CA ASN A 101 -1.27 6.59 -10.58
C ASN A 101 -0.16 5.80 -9.89
N LYS A 102 -0.27 5.63 -8.56
CA LYS A 102 0.73 4.96 -7.72
C LYS A 102 0.03 4.15 -6.63
N VAL A 103 0.59 3.00 -6.31
CA VAL A 103 0.27 2.23 -5.12
C VAL A 103 1.57 1.81 -4.46
N ASP A 104 1.70 2.02 -3.15
CA ASP A 104 2.79 1.52 -2.34
C ASP A 104 2.20 0.64 -1.23
N ILE A 105 2.69 -0.60 -1.12
CA ILE A 105 2.18 -1.61 -0.18
C ILE A 105 3.33 -2.01 0.73
N HIS A 106 3.08 -2.01 2.03
CA HIS A 106 4.03 -2.44 3.05
C HIS A 106 3.40 -3.53 3.92
N GLY A 107 3.98 -4.71 3.91
CA GLY A 107 3.62 -5.81 4.80
C GLY A 107 4.65 -5.95 5.92
N PHE A 108 4.19 -6.27 7.12
CA PHE A 108 5.03 -6.54 8.28
C PHE A 108 4.62 -7.87 8.91
N HIS A 109 5.61 -8.70 9.21
CA HIS A 109 5.42 -9.96 9.91
C HIS A 109 6.67 -10.24 10.76
N ASN A 110 6.47 -10.49 12.06
CA ASN A 110 7.51 -10.93 12.99
C ASN A 110 8.83 -10.12 12.92
N GLY A 111 8.73 -8.78 13.01
CA GLY A 111 9.91 -7.90 12.99
C GLY A 111 10.50 -7.65 11.61
N ARG A 112 9.97 -8.26 10.55
CA ARG A 112 10.43 -8.11 9.17
C ARG A 112 9.39 -7.38 8.33
N SER A 113 9.87 -6.58 7.38
CA SER A 113 8.99 -5.84 6.47
C SER A 113 9.35 -6.10 5.01
N VAL A 114 8.31 -6.11 4.19
CA VAL A 114 8.39 -6.21 2.73
C VAL A 114 7.59 -5.06 2.15
N SER A 115 8.14 -4.41 1.13
CA SER A 115 7.55 -3.23 0.49
C SER A 115 7.50 -3.42 -1.02
N VAL A 116 6.41 -2.99 -1.63
CA VAL A 116 6.17 -3.07 -3.07
C VAL A 116 5.72 -1.71 -3.58
N SER A 117 6.31 -1.24 -4.67
CA SER A 117 5.88 -0.02 -5.36
C SER A 117 5.35 -0.34 -6.74
N ILE A 118 4.09 0.00 -6.95
CA ILE A 118 3.34 -0.19 -8.20
C ILE A 118 3.08 1.18 -8.81
N ARG A 119 3.28 1.31 -10.12
CA ARG A 119 3.11 2.57 -10.84
C ARG A 119 2.30 2.33 -12.09
N ARG A 120 1.46 3.31 -12.43
CA ARG A 120 0.74 3.33 -13.70
C ARG A 120 1.73 3.55 -14.85
N ARG A 121 1.68 2.66 -15.84
CA ARG A 121 2.34 2.81 -17.15
C ARG A 121 1.26 2.75 -18.22
N SER A 122 0.93 3.90 -18.80
CA SER A 122 -0.22 4.06 -19.70
C SER A 122 -1.53 3.67 -18.98
N ASP A 123 -2.11 2.52 -19.32
CA ASP A 123 -3.35 2.04 -18.72
C ASP A 123 -3.16 0.90 -17.71
N ASP A 124 -1.96 0.32 -17.64
CA ASP A 124 -1.65 -0.81 -16.77
C ASP A 124 -0.97 -0.36 -15.47
N LEU A 125 -1.23 -1.11 -14.40
CA LEU A 125 -0.49 -1.01 -13.14
C LEU A 125 0.61 -2.07 -13.14
N VAL A 126 1.86 -1.62 -13.00
CA VAL A 126 3.02 -2.52 -13.04
C VAL A 126 3.85 -2.32 -11.78
N MET A 127 4.26 -3.43 -11.16
CA MET A 127 5.22 -3.41 -10.06
C MET A 127 6.57 -2.91 -10.58
N THR A 128 7.03 -1.79 -10.04
CA THR A 128 8.29 -1.13 -10.43
C THR A 128 9.44 -1.42 -9.48
N SER A 129 9.14 -1.77 -8.23
CA SER A 129 10.14 -2.22 -7.28
C SER A 129 9.50 -3.08 -6.19
N ALA A 130 10.32 -3.97 -5.63
CA ALA A 130 10.04 -4.75 -4.44
C ALA A 130 11.31 -4.78 -3.59
N GLY A 131 11.15 -4.72 -2.28
CA GLY A 131 12.26 -4.54 -1.35
C GLY A 131 11.91 -4.88 0.08
N THR A 132 12.92 -4.93 0.93
CA THR A 132 12.79 -5.06 2.38
C THR A 132 13.46 -3.88 3.06
N ILE A 133 13.19 -3.70 4.35
CA ILE A 133 14.01 -2.85 5.20
C ILE A 133 15.04 -3.74 5.87
N GLY A 134 16.31 -3.54 5.56
CA GLY A 134 17.42 -4.30 6.14
C GLY A 134 17.68 -3.94 7.60
N GLU A 135 18.58 -4.67 8.26
CA GLU A 135 18.92 -4.49 9.68
C GLU A 135 19.40 -3.07 10.03
N THR A 136 19.97 -2.35 9.05
CA THR A 136 20.42 -0.97 9.20
C THR A 136 19.30 0.07 9.08
N GLY A 137 18.06 -0.37 8.86
CA GLY A 137 16.92 0.50 8.54
C GLY A 137 16.91 1.01 7.10
N ALA A 138 17.89 0.63 6.27
CA ALA A 138 17.94 1.02 4.87
C ALA A 138 17.04 0.12 4.01
N TRP A 139 16.37 0.72 3.02
CA TRP A 139 15.64 -0.03 2.01
C TRP A 139 16.61 -0.79 1.10
N GLN A 140 16.33 -2.07 0.88
CA GLN A 140 17.11 -2.96 0.03
C GLN A 140 16.21 -3.55 -1.06
N SER A 141 16.63 -3.43 -2.31
CA SER A 141 15.88 -4.01 -3.43
C SER A 141 16.05 -5.54 -3.45
N LEU A 142 14.94 -6.26 -3.63
CA LEU A 142 14.96 -7.72 -3.83
C LEU A 142 15.46 -8.11 -5.23
N CYS A 143 15.40 -7.20 -6.19
CA CYS A 143 15.85 -7.45 -7.56
C CYS A 143 16.42 -6.17 -8.18
N PRO A 144 17.68 -5.80 -7.86
CA PRO A 144 18.32 -4.60 -8.40
C PRO A 144 18.44 -4.69 -9.92
N GLY A 145 17.93 -3.68 -10.64
CA GLY A 145 18.01 -3.61 -12.10
C GLY A 145 17.04 -4.54 -12.84
N ALA A 146 16.08 -5.17 -12.15
CA ALA A 146 15.05 -5.98 -12.78
C ALA A 146 14.21 -5.18 -13.77
N ASP A 147 13.86 -5.80 -14.89
CA ASP A 147 12.84 -5.27 -15.80
C ASP A 147 11.45 -5.52 -15.17
N PRO A 148 10.67 -4.46 -14.90
CA PRO A 148 9.29 -4.58 -14.41
C PRO A 148 8.38 -5.50 -15.24
N SER A 149 8.69 -5.68 -16.53
CA SER A 149 7.91 -6.51 -17.45
C SER A 149 8.29 -7.99 -17.47
N ALA A 150 9.44 -8.37 -16.89
CA ALA A 150 9.97 -9.74 -16.96
C ALA A 150 9.42 -10.68 -15.88
N GLY A 151 8.63 -10.17 -14.92
CA GLY A 151 8.06 -10.95 -13.81
C GLY A 151 9.06 -11.35 -12.71
N ASP A 152 10.34 -10.99 -12.86
CA ASP A 152 11.39 -11.29 -11.88
C ASP A 152 11.12 -10.67 -10.51
N LEU A 153 10.56 -9.45 -10.48
CA LEU A 153 10.14 -8.77 -9.25
C LEU A 153 9.09 -9.58 -8.48
N PHE A 154 8.10 -10.15 -9.16
CA PHE A 154 7.04 -10.93 -8.52
C PHE A 154 7.57 -12.24 -7.96
N ARG A 155 8.47 -12.90 -8.69
CA ARG A 155 9.14 -14.12 -8.21
C ARG A 155 10.00 -13.83 -6.97
N ALA A 156 10.79 -12.76 -6.99
CA ALA A 156 11.63 -12.37 -5.87
C ALA A 156 10.81 -11.98 -4.63
N LEU A 157 9.75 -11.19 -4.84
CA LEU A 157 8.79 -10.83 -3.80
C LEU A 157 8.13 -12.06 -3.16
N THR A 158 7.63 -12.98 -3.98
CA THR A 158 6.95 -14.19 -3.48
C THR A 158 7.89 -15.02 -2.61
N LYS A 159 9.14 -15.26 -3.06
CA LYS A 159 10.15 -15.96 -2.27
C LYS A 159 10.45 -15.28 -0.94
N GLU A 160 10.49 -13.96 -0.93
CA GLU A 160 10.77 -13.21 0.30
C GLU A 160 9.59 -13.28 1.27
N VAL A 161 8.36 -13.15 0.78
CA VAL A 161 7.15 -13.32 1.61
C VAL A 161 7.08 -14.75 2.19
N GLU A 162 7.43 -15.77 1.41
CA GLU A 162 7.52 -17.15 1.90
C GLU A 162 8.65 -17.37 2.93
N ARG A 163 9.72 -16.57 2.88
CA ARG A 163 10.86 -16.68 3.80
C ARG A 163 10.55 -16.10 5.19
N ILE A 164 9.71 -15.07 5.24
CA ILE A 164 9.40 -14.37 6.50
C ILE A 164 8.26 -15.03 7.27
N TYR A 165 7.32 -15.67 6.59
CA TYR A 165 6.27 -16.51 7.18
C TYR A 165 6.78 -17.93 7.48
#